data_AF-A0AA96UJI9-F1
#
_entry.id   AF-A0AA96UJI9-F1
#
_cell.length_a   1.000
_cell.length_b   1.000
_cell.length_c   1.000
_cell.angle_alpha   90.00
_cell.angle_beta   90.00
_cell.angle_gamma   90.00
#
_symmetry.space_group_name_H-M   'P 1'
#
loop_
_entity.id
_entity.type
_entity.pdbx_description
1 polymer ?
#
loop_
_entity_poly.entity_id
_entity_poly.type
_entity_poly.pdbx_seq_one_letter_code
_entity_poly.pdbx_strand_id
1 'polypeptide(L)'
;MGSDDFGALVAEQLAAMLDELGGPALSPAEILGDGRTRDRDLTELGLGSLDWMRLAVRIGNETGLELPQSALVDQGSRTVAGWARALAAVAEPGAPAR
;
A
#
# COMPACT_ATOMS: atom_id res chain seq x y z
N MET A 1 5.54 11.19 -9.65
CA MET A 1 4.38 10.30 -9.41
C MET A 1 3.62 10.91 -8.24
N GLY A 2 2.34 11.24 -8.40
CA GLY A 2 1.53 11.86 -7.35
C GLY A 2 0.97 10.84 -6.37
N SER A 3 0.40 11.30 -5.26
CA SER A 3 -0.26 10.40 -4.28
C SER A 3 -1.38 9.56 -4.89
N ASP A 4 -2.08 10.07 -5.91
CA ASP A 4 -3.14 9.33 -6.59
C ASP A 4 -2.57 8.20 -7.47
N ASP A 5 -1.46 8.45 -8.16
CA ASP A 5 -0.75 7.44 -8.95
C ASP A 5 -0.23 6.30 -8.04
N PHE A 6 0.36 6.65 -6.89
CA PHE A 6 0.78 5.66 -5.90
C PHE A 6 -0.41 4.91 -5.29
N GLY A 7 -1.54 5.59 -5.10
CA GLY A 7 -2.78 4.95 -4.66
C GLY A 7 -3.23 3.86 -5.63
N ALA A 8 -3.20 4.15 -6.94
CA ALA A 8 -3.53 3.18 -7.97
C ALA A 8 -2.58 1.98 -7.94
N LEU A 9 -1.27 2.23 -7.90
CA LEU A 9 -0.26 1.17 -7.84
C LEU A 9 -0.43 0.26 -6.61
N VAL A 10 -0.61 0.84 -5.43
CA VAL A 10 -0.78 0.07 -4.19
C VAL A 10 -2.07 -0.76 -4.26
N ALA A 11 -3.15 -0.21 -4.81
CA ALA A 11 -4.41 -0.92 -4.99
C ALA A 11 -4.29 -2.07 -6.00
N GLU A 12 -3.56 -1.88 -7.10
CA GLU A 12 -3.27 -2.92 -8.10
C GLU A 12 -2.49 -4.09 -7.48
N GLN A 13 -1.40 -3.79 -6.78
CA GLN A 13 -0.56 -4.81 -6.17
C GLN A 13 -1.27 -5.53 -5.02
N LEU A 14 -2.11 -4.82 -4.26
CA LEU A 14 -2.93 -5.42 -3.21
C LEU A 14 -3.99 -6.36 -3.81
N ALA A 15 -4.71 -5.94 -4.85
CA ALA A 15 -5.70 -6.78 -5.52
C ALA A 15 -5.07 -8.07 -6.07
N ALA A 16 -3.91 -7.96 -6.73
CA ALA A 16 -3.18 -9.11 -7.23
C ALA A 16 -2.74 -10.05 -6.09
N MET A 17 -2.25 -9.51 -4.99
CA MET A 17 -1.87 -10.31 -3.82
C MET A 17 -3.07 -11.02 -3.18
N LEU A 18 -4.21 -10.34 -3.06
CA LEU A 18 -5.43 -10.95 -2.51
C LEU A 18 -5.92 -12.11 -3.38
N ASP A 19 -5.87 -11.97 -4.70
CA ASP A 19 -6.21 -13.04 -5.64
C ASP A 19 -5.27 -14.25 -5.50
N GLU A 20 -3.95 -14.01 -5.46
CA GLU A 20 -2.93 -15.07 -5.27
C GLU A 20 -3.11 -15.84 -3.96
N LEU A 21 -3.56 -15.17 -2.89
CA LEU A 21 -3.79 -15.76 -1.57
C LEU A 21 -5.15 -16.45 -1.45
N GLY A 22 -6.02 -16.37 -2.47
CA GLY A 22 -7.40 -16.85 -2.40
C GLY A 22 -8.26 -16.05 -1.41
N GLY A 23 -7.89 -14.78 -1.20
CA GLY A 23 -8.57 -13.84 -0.31
C GLY A 23 -9.83 -13.22 -0.94
N PRO A 24 -10.37 -12.14 -0.35
CA PRO A 24 -11.52 -11.42 -0.91
C PRO A 24 -11.21 -10.89 -2.31
N ALA A 25 -12.11 -11.16 -3.26
CA ALA A 25 -12.05 -10.60 -4.61
C ALA A 25 -12.36 -9.09 -4.56
N LEU A 26 -11.32 -8.28 -4.42
CA LEU A 26 -11.38 -6.82 -4.48
C LEU A 26 -10.61 -6.35 -5.71
N SER A 27 -11.29 -5.67 -6.63
CA SER A 27 -10.63 -5.02 -7.75
C SER A 27 -9.94 -3.71 -7.32
N PRO A 28 -8.92 -3.24 -8.05
CA PRO A 28 -8.27 -1.95 -7.76
C PRO A 28 -9.27 -0.78 -7.77
N ALA A 29 -10.25 -0.81 -8.69
CA ALA A 29 -11.29 0.21 -8.78
C ALA A 29 -12.22 0.22 -7.55
N GLU A 30 -12.58 -0.95 -7.01
CA GLU A 30 -13.38 -1.05 -5.78
C GLU A 30 -12.59 -0.54 -4.56
N ILE A 31 -11.30 -0.90 -4.48
CA ILE A 31 -10.41 -0.40 -3.42
C ILE A 31 -10.34 1.12 -3.48
N LEU A 32 -10.08 1.70 -4.65
CA LEU A 32 -9.95 3.16 -4.81
C LEU A 32 -11.26 3.92 -4.61
N GLY A 33 -12.37 3.31 -5.03
CA GLY A 33 -13.71 3.90 -4.96
C GLY A 33 -14.31 3.98 -3.55
N ASP A 34 -13.83 3.17 -2.61
CA ASP A 34 -14.30 3.19 -1.22
C ASP A 34 -13.22 3.68 -0.25
N GLY A 35 -13.40 4.90 0.28
CA GLY A 35 -12.48 5.48 1.28
C GLY A 35 -12.30 4.59 2.51
N ARG A 36 -13.36 3.89 2.96
CA ARG A 36 -13.25 2.97 4.11
C ARG A 36 -12.36 1.77 3.81
N THR A 37 -12.35 1.30 2.57
CA THR A 37 -11.46 0.22 2.14
C THR A 37 -10.03 0.73 1.99
N ARG A 38 -9.81 1.94 1.45
CA ARG A 38 -8.47 2.54 1.35
C ARG A 38 -7.80 2.80 2.69
N ASP A 39 -8.58 3.16 3.69
CA ASP A 39 -8.13 3.45 5.05
C ASP A 39 -8.16 2.20 5.96
N ARG A 40 -8.53 1.03 5.43
CA ARG A 40 -8.54 -0.23 6.18
C ARG A 40 -7.12 -0.77 6.31
N ASP A 41 -6.77 -1.23 7.51
CA ASP A 41 -5.49 -1.90 7.72
C ASP A 41 -5.41 -3.21 6.92
N LEU A 42 -4.24 -3.50 6.36
CA LEU A 42 -4.04 -4.72 5.55
C LEU A 42 -4.36 -6.01 6.31
N THR A 43 -4.18 -6.06 7.63
CA THR A 43 -4.55 -7.24 8.45
C THR A 43 -6.05 -7.47 8.48
N GLU A 44 -6.86 -6.40 8.41
CA GLU A 44 -8.32 -6.50 8.36
C GLU A 44 -8.82 -6.96 6.97
N LEU A 45 -7.93 -6.94 5.96
CA LEU A 45 -8.14 -7.54 4.64
C LEU A 45 -7.61 -8.99 4.56
N GLY A 46 -7.07 -9.53 5.65
CA GLY A 46 -6.59 -10.90 5.75
C GLY A 46 -5.10 -11.10 5.47
N LEU A 47 -4.32 -10.03 5.28
CA LEU A 47 -2.87 -10.15 5.08
C LEU A 47 -2.15 -10.41 6.40
N GLY A 48 -1.32 -11.45 6.43
CA GLY A 48 -0.36 -11.69 7.50
C GLY A 48 0.94 -10.92 7.30
N SER A 49 1.83 -10.96 8.29
CA SER A 49 3.04 -10.10 8.31
C SER A 49 3.98 -10.32 7.14
N LEU A 50 4.09 -11.57 6.74
CA LEU A 50 4.87 -11.93 5.57
C LEU A 50 4.22 -11.44 4.27
N ASP A 51 2.90 -11.34 4.21
CA ASP A 51 2.16 -10.93 3.02
C ASP A 51 2.33 -9.44 2.78
N TRP A 52 2.08 -8.58 3.78
CA TRP A 52 2.30 -7.14 3.60
C TRP A 52 3.78 -6.79 3.42
N MET A 53 4.70 -7.54 4.04
CA MET A 53 6.13 -7.36 3.74
C MET A 53 6.47 -7.72 2.29
N ARG A 54 5.90 -8.79 1.74
CA ARG A 54 6.04 -9.12 0.31
C ARG A 54 5.43 -8.05 -0.59
N LEU A 55 4.30 -7.47 -0.19
CA LEU A 55 3.64 -6.40 -0.93
C LEU A 55 4.53 -5.15 -0.98
N ALA A 56 5.12 -4.77 0.16
CA ALA A 56 6.07 -3.67 0.24
C ALA A 56 7.28 -3.88 -0.67
N VAL A 57 7.82 -5.10 -0.74
CA VAL A 57 8.92 -5.44 -1.65
C VAL A 57 8.50 -5.33 -3.13
N ARG A 58 7.30 -5.79 -3.50
CA ARG A 58 6.79 -5.67 -4.87
C ARG A 58 6.69 -4.20 -5.29
N ILE A 59 6.08 -3.38 -4.44
CA ILE A 59 5.95 -1.93 -4.66
C ILE A 59 7.33 -1.28 -4.74
N GLY A 60 8.27 -1.66 -3.88
CA GLY A 60 9.63 -1.11 -3.92
C GLY A 60 10.39 -1.47 -5.19
N ASN A 61 10.25 -2.70 -5.69
CA ASN A 61 10.85 -3.11 -6.96
C ASN A 61 10.26 -2.35 -8.16
N GLU A 62 8.98 -1.99 -8.10
CA GLU A 62 8.28 -1.31 -9.19
C GLU A 62 8.50 0.22 -9.18
N THR A 63 8.57 0.81 -7.99
CA THR A 63 8.73 2.27 -7.82
C THR A 63 10.18 2.72 -7.66
N GLY A 64 11.08 1.82 -7.24
CA GLY A 64 12.41 2.16 -6.76
C GLY A 64 12.43 2.87 -5.40
N LEU A 65 11.30 2.90 -4.68
CA LEU A 65 11.15 3.59 -3.40
C LEU A 65 10.92 2.60 -2.26
N GLU A 66 11.47 2.89 -1.09
CA GLU A 66 11.23 2.08 0.11
C GLU A 66 10.15 2.74 0.98
N LEU A 67 9.21 1.93 1.46
CA LEU A 67 8.24 2.38 2.46
C LEU A 67 8.95 2.59 3.80
N PRO A 68 8.71 3.73 4.49
CA PRO A 68 9.25 3.96 5.82
C PRO A 68 8.70 2.93 6.81
N GLN A 69 9.47 2.61 7.85
CA GLN A 69 9.10 1.59 8.85
C GLN A 69 7.72 1.86 9.46
N SER A 70 7.37 3.12 9.75
CA SER A 70 6.06 3.51 10.28
C SER A 70 4.90 3.08 9.38
N ALA A 71 5.06 3.16 8.05
CA ALA A 71 4.04 2.67 7.11
C ALA A 71 3.87 1.14 7.17
N LEU A 72 4.90 0.40 7.56
CA LEU A 72 4.88 -1.08 7.62
C LEU A 72 4.31 -1.63 8.93
N VAL A 73 4.48 -0.89 10.04
CA VAL A 73 4.15 -1.40 11.39
C VAL A 73 2.96 -0.72 12.05
N ASP A 74 2.67 0.54 11.69
CA ASP A 74 1.58 1.29 12.31
C ASP A 74 0.25 0.93 11.64
N GLN A 75 -0.73 0.47 12.43
CA GLN A 75 -2.04 0.05 11.91
C GLN A 75 -2.77 1.16 11.14
N GLY A 76 -2.63 2.42 11.58
CA GLY A 76 -3.23 3.56 10.89
C GLY A 76 -2.55 3.97 9.58
N SER A 77 -1.33 3.46 9.34
CA SER A 77 -0.51 3.79 8.16
C SER A 77 -0.35 2.61 7.21
N ARG A 78 -0.55 1.37 7.68
CA ARG A 78 -0.53 0.14 6.88
C ARG A 78 -1.85 -0.06 6.15
N THR A 79 -2.16 0.91 5.30
CA THR A 79 -3.38 1.00 4.51
C THR A 79 -3.00 1.44 3.09
N VAL A 80 -3.91 1.31 2.13
CA VAL A 80 -3.65 1.77 0.75
C VAL A 80 -3.39 3.28 0.74
N ALA A 81 -4.22 4.06 1.44
CA ALA A 81 -4.04 5.51 1.53
C ALA A 81 -2.76 5.90 2.30
N GLY A 82 -2.42 5.15 3.35
CA GLY A 82 -1.22 5.40 4.15
C GLY A 82 0.06 5.14 3.34
N TRP A 83 0.11 4.03 2.60
CA TRP A 83 1.26 3.71 1.75
C TRP A 83 1.38 4.66 0.57
N ALA A 84 0.28 5.06 -0.06
CA ALA A 84 0.30 6.06 -1.12
C ALA A 84 0.88 7.40 -0.67
N ARG A 85 0.48 7.87 0.51
CA ARG A 85 1.03 9.09 1.13
C ARG A 85 2.51 8.94 1.49
N ALA A 86 2.90 7.79 2.03
CA ALA A 86 4.28 7.52 2.39
C ALA A 86 5.20 7.51 1.16
N LEU A 87 4.79 6.84 0.09
CA LEU A 87 5.55 6.81 -1.17
C LEU A 87 5.64 8.20 -1.80
N ALA A 88 4.54 8.96 -1.80
CA ALA A 88 4.55 10.34 -2.27
C ALA A 88 5.56 11.19 -1.46
N ALA A 89 5.55 11.08 -0.13
CA ALA A 89 6.47 11.80 0.73
C ALA A 89 7.95 11.43 0.49
N VAL A 90 8.25 10.16 0.19
CA VAL A 90 9.60 9.70 -0.15
C VAL A 90 10.02 10.18 -1.56
N ALA A 91 9.07 10.27 -2.49
CA ALA A 91 9.33 10.72 -3.86
C ALA A 91 9.61 12.24 -3.97
N GLU A 92 9.15 13.04 -3.00
CA GLU A 92 9.41 14.47 -2.97
C GLU A 92 10.89 14.78 -2.69
N PRO A 93 11.61 15.48 -3.59
CA PRO A 93 13.01 15.81 -3.40
C PRO A 93 13.18 16.78 -2.22
N GLY A 94 13.86 16.33 -1.15
CA GLY A 94 14.18 17.13 0.03
C GLY A 94 13.41 16.77 1.30
N ALA A 95 12.62 15.69 1.30
CA ALA A 95 12.03 15.16 2.53
C ALA A 95 13.13 14.80 3.56
N PRO A 96 13.03 15.24 4.83
CA PRO A 96 14.02 14.89 5.84
C PRO A 96 13.95 13.38 6.10
N ALA A 97 15.09 12.70 5.96
CA ALA A 97 15.27 11.36 6.52
C ALA A 97 14.98 11.45 8.02
N ARG A 98 13.87 10.86 8.46
CA ARG A 98 13.46 10.82 9.86
C ARG A 98 13.66 9.44 10.42
#